data_AF-A0A257XCB6-F1
#
_entry.id   AF-A0A257XCB6-F1
#
_cell.length_a   1.000
_cell.length_b   1.000
_cell.length_c   1.000
_cell.angle_alpha   90.00
_cell.angle_beta   90.00
_cell.angle_gamma   90.00
#
_symmetry.space_group_name_H-M   'P 1'
#
loop_
_entity.id
_entity.type
_entity.pdbx_description
1 polymer ?
#
loop_
_entity_poly.entity_id
_entity_poly.type
_entity_poly.pdbx_seq_one_letter_code
_entity_poly.pdbx_strand_id
1 'polypeptide(L)' 'MPQVLVLGGGQAGLAAGYFLRRAGLSFQLLDAGPAQGGAWQHGWDTLTLFSPAQHNALPGWAMPPLPGGGFPGRDAV' A
#
# COMPACT_ATOMS: atom_id res chain seq x y z
N MET A 1 10.41 23.77 0.73
CA MET A 1 10.32 22.80 1.83
C MET A 1 8.96 22.13 1.74
N PRO A 2 8.84 20.79 1.84
CA PRO A 2 7.54 20.14 1.92
C PRO A 2 6.81 20.63 3.18
N GLN A 3 5.49 20.78 3.09
CA GLN A 3 4.66 21.18 4.23
C GLN A 3 4.28 19.98 5.09
N VAL A 4 4.33 18.78 4.51
CA VAL A 4 3.97 17.52 5.17
C VAL A 4 5.08 16.50 4.96
N LEU A 5 5.44 15.81 6.04
CA LEU A 5 6.32 14.64 5.99
C LEU A 5 5.53 13.40 6.39
N VAL A 6 5.50 12.40 5.51
CA VAL A 6 4.89 11.09 5.76
C VAL A 6 6.01 10.11 6.07
N LEU A 7 5.94 9.46 7.23
CA LEU A 7 6.90 8.45 7.65
C LEU A 7 6.28 7.06 7.50
N GLY A 8 6.89 6.23 6.65
CA GLY A 8 6.44 4.88 6.29
C GLY A 8 5.87 4.81 4.87
N GLY A 9 6.43 3.91 4.06
CA GLY A 9 6.06 3.54 2.69
C GLY A 9 5.21 2.25 2.61
N GLY A 10 4.50 1.93 3.69
CA GLY A 10 3.43 0.94 3.68
C GLY A 10 2.11 1.51 3.12
N GLN A 11 1.07 0.69 3.14
CA GLN A 11 -0.25 1.00 2.59
C GLN A 11 -0.84 2.33 3.12
N ALA A 12 -0.66 2.61 4.41
CA ALA A 12 -1.16 3.84 5.03
C ALA A 12 -0.45 5.09 4.49
N GLY A 13 0.89 5.04 4.35
CA GLY A 13 1.66 6.16 3.84
C GLY A 13 1.42 6.41 2.36
N LEU A 14 1.31 5.34 1.56
CA LEU A 14 0.96 5.44 0.13
C LEU A 14 -0.44 6.03 -0.06
N ALA A 15 -1.42 5.59 0.74
CA ALA A 15 -2.78 6.15 0.72
C ALA A 15 -2.79 7.63 1.13
N ALA A 16 -2.04 8.00 2.17
CA ALA A 16 -1.88 9.39 2.58
C ALA A 16 -1.27 10.25 1.45
N GLY A 17 -0.16 9.79 0.86
CA GLY A 17 0.50 10.45 -0.27
C GLY A 17 -0.44 10.65 -1.47
N TYR A 18 -1.29 9.68 -1.77
CA TYR A 18 -2.30 9.81 -2.83
C TYR A 18 -3.24 11.00 -2.58
N PHE A 19 -3.80 11.12 -1.38
CA PHE A 19 -4.71 12.21 -1.05
C PHE A 19 -4.01 13.56 -0.88
N LEU A 20 -2.80 13.59 -0.32
CA LEU A 20 -1.97 14.80 -0.24
C LEU A 20 -1.69 15.37 -1.64
N ARG A 21 -1.33 14.49 -2.59
CA ARG A 21 -1.14 14.87 -3.99
C ARG A 21 -2.41 15.46 -4.60
N ARG A 22 -3.58 14.84 -4.37
CA ARG A 22 -4.87 15.34 -4.89
C ARG A 22 -5.31 16.65 -4.25
N ALA A 23 -4.91 16.91 -3.01
CA ALA A 23 -5.15 18.17 -2.32
C ALA A 23 -4.19 19.30 -2.77
N GLY A 24 -3.22 19.02 -3.66
CA GLY A 24 -2.24 20.01 -4.11
C GLY A 24 -1.18 20.36 -3.07
N LEU A 25 -1.01 19.54 -2.04
CA LEU A 25 -0.05 19.78 -0.97
C LEU A 25 1.33 19.26 -1.35
N SER A 26 2.37 20.04 -1.04
CA SER A 26 3.76 19.58 -1.14
C SER A 26 4.08 18.67 0.04
N PHE A 27 4.47 17.43 -0.25
CA PHE A 27 4.84 16.44 0.75
C PHE A 27 6.06 15.64 0.33
N GLN A 28 6.71 15.01 1.30
CA GLN A 28 7.68 13.94 1.09
C GLN A 28 7.24 12.70 1.85
N LEU A 29 7.52 11.53 1.28
CA LEU A 29 7.33 10.24 1.93
C LEU A 29 8.70 9.60 2.11
N LEU A 30 9.01 9.21 3.34
CA LEU A 30 10.26 8.54 3.69
C LEU A 30 9.95 7.17 4.29
N ASP A 31 10.65 6.14 3.83
CA ASP A 31 10.60 4.81 4.41
C ASP A 31 12.02 4.36 4.75
N ALA A 32 12.16 3.56 5.81
CA ALA A 32 13.44 2.99 6.21
C ALA A 32 13.74 1.66 5.52
N GLY A 33 12.73 1.04 4.91
CA GLY A 33 12.83 -0.21 4.18
C GLY A 33 13.40 -0.04 2.77
N PRO A 34 13.89 -1.14 2.18
CA PRO A 34 14.50 -1.13 0.86
C PRO A 34 13.50 -0.97 -0.29
N ALA A 35 12.21 -1.24 -0.03
CA ALA A 35 11.12 -1.13 -0.99
C ALA A 35 9.80 -0.71 -0.29
N GLN A 36 8.79 -0.36 -1.07
CA GLN A 36 7.43 -0.16 -0.60
C GLN A 36 6.74 -1.48 -0.20
N GLY A 37 5.67 -1.39 0.59
CA GLY A 37 4.87 -2.55 1.03
C GLY A 37 4.82 -2.73 2.55
N GLY A 38 5.63 -1.95 3.28
CA GLY A 38 5.62 -1.95 4.75
C GLY A 38 5.81 -3.36 5.33
N ALA A 39 4.99 -3.71 6.34
CA ALA A 39 5.09 -4.98 7.04
C ALA A 39 4.93 -6.23 6.14
N TRP A 40 4.28 -6.10 4.99
CA TRP A 40 4.06 -7.24 4.07
C TRP A 40 5.37 -7.80 3.50
N GLN A 41 6.42 -6.97 3.38
CA GLN A 41 7.76 -7.43 2.98
C GLN A 41 8.40 -8.43 3.96
N HIS A 42 7.89 -8.49 5.20
CA HIS A 42 8.42 -9.34 6.26
C HIS A 42 7.47 -10.50 6.63
N GLY A 43 6.36 -10.64 5.91
CA GLY A 43 5.41 -11.74 6.11
C GLY A 43 5.96 -13.08 5.61
N TRP A 44 5.41 -14.19 6.11
CA TRP A 44 5.71 -15.53 5.60
C TRP A 44 5.22 -15.71 4.15
N ASP A 45 5.86 -16.59 3.39
CA ASP A 45 5.48 -16.86 1.99
C ASP A 45 4.03 -17.37 1.86
N THR A 46 3.50 -18.00 2.91
CA THR A 46 2.12 -18.52 2.96
C THR A 46 1.09 -17.52 3.49
N LEU A 47 1.49 -16.29 3.82
CA LEU A 47 0.58 -15.28 4.34
C LEU A 47 -0.43 -14.87 3.25
N THR A 48 -1.72 -14.92 3.60
CA THR A 48 -2.82 -14.44 2.76
C THR A 48 -3.66 -13.42 3.49
N LEU A 49 -4.33 -12.54 2.74
CA LEU A 49 -5.41 -11.71 3.27
C LEU A 49 -6.58 -12.57 3.75
N PHE A 50 -7.47 -11.96 4.53
CA PHE A 50 -8.74 -12.57 4.94
C PHE A 50 -9.94 -12.05 4.11
N SER A 51 -9.67 -11.15 3.15
CA SER A 51 -10.67 -10.46 2.34
C SER A 51 -10.32 -10.56 0.85
N PRO A 52 -11.33 -10.66 -0.05
CA PRO A 52 -11.07 -10.76 -1.49
C PRO A 52 -10.38 -9.51 -2.05
N ALA A 53 -9.65 -9.64 -3.16
CA ALA A 53 -8.90 -8.55 -3.81
C ALA A 53 -9.71 -7.25 -3.97
N GLN A 54 -11.00 -7.36 -4.30
CA GLN A 54 -11.89 -6.22 -4.51
C GLN A 54 -12.08 -5.30 -3.29
N HIS A 55 -11.72 -5.77 -2.08
CA HIS A 55 -11.81 -4.99 -0.83
C HIS A 55 -10.46 -4.43 -0.37
N ASN A 56 -9.37 -4.67 -1.11
CA ASN A 56 -7.99 -4.35 -0.69
C ASN A 56 -7.27 -3.41 -1.65
N ALA A 57 -8.02 -2.65 -2.46
CA ALA A 57 -7.47 -1.65 -3.35
C ALA A 57 -6.85 -0.47 -2.57
N LEU A 58 -5.75 0.08 -3.10
CA LEU A 58 -5.25 1.37 -2.67
C LEU A 58 -6.06 2.50 -3.33
N PRO A 59 -6.14 3.69 -2.73
CA PRO A 59 -6.75 4.84 -3.37
C PRO A 59 -6.13 5.11 -4.75
N GLY A 60 -6.96 5.06 -5.80
CA GLY A 60 -6.52 5.26 -7.18
C GLY A 60 -5.74 4.09 -7.80
N TRP A 61 -5.63 2.95 -7.12
CA TRP A 61 -4.97 1.75 -7.64
C TRP A 61 -5.76 0.50 -7.26
N ALA A 62 -6.50 -0.06 -8.23
CA ALA A 62 -7.25 -1.29 -8.04
C ALA A 62 -6.31 -2.48 -7.85
N MET A 63 -6.66 -3.37 -6.92
CA MET A 63 -5.98 -4.65 -6.80
C MET A 63 -6.50 -5.62 -7.88
N PRO A 64 -5.63 -6.31 -8.63
CA PRO A 64 -6.06 -7.26 -9.65
C PRO A 64 -6.90 -8.41 -9.06
N PRO A 65 -7.96 -8.86 -9.75
CA PRO A 65 -8.72 -10.03 -9.33
C PRO A 65 -7.88 -11.30 -9.47
N LEU A 66 -8.09 -12.25 -8.56
CA LEU A 66 -7.46 -13.57 -8.61
C LEU A 66 -8.29 -14.52 -9.49
N PRO A 67 -7.66 -15.26 -10.43
CA PRO A 67 -8.33 -16.32 -11.16
C PRO A 67 -8.94 -17.36 -10.21
N GLY A 68 -10.23 -17.68 -10.39
CA GLY A 68 -10.93 -18.68 -9.56
C GLY A 68 -11.50 -18.16 -8.23
N GLY A 69 -11.29 -16.89 -7.89
CA GLY A 69 -11.66 -16.35 -6.58
C GLY A 69 -10.69 -16.80 -5.47
N GLY A 70 -10.54 -15.99 -4.42
CA GLY A 70 -9.63 -16.29 -3.33
C GLY A 70 -9.12 -15.05 -2.60
N PHE A 71 -8.15 -15.28 -1.73
CA PHE A 71 -7.52 -14.23 -0.94
C PHE A 71 -6.10 -13.94 -1.43
N PRO A 72 -5.75 -12.67 -1.70
CA PRO A 72 -4.40 -12.32 -2.14
C PRO A 72 -3.32 -12.77 -1.15
N GLY A 73 -2.25 -13.34 -1.71
CA GLY A 73 -1.05 -13.69 -0.95
C GLY A 73 -0.18 -12.48 -0.65
N ARG A 74 0.87 -12.68 0.14
CA ARG A 74 1.80 -11.65 0.59
C ARG A 74 2.28 -10.74 -0.55
N ASP A 75 2.74 -11.34 -1.64
CA ASP A 75 3.40 -10.62 -2.73
C ASP A 75 2.43 -9.84 -3.63
N ALA A 76 1.12 -9.98 -3.41
CA ALA A 76 0.09 -9.23 -4.13
C ALA A 76 -0.29 -7.91 -3.44
N VAL A 77 0.18 -7.67 -2.21
CA VAL A 77 -0.09 -6.47 -1.39
C VAL A 77 1.04 -5.46 -1.50
#